data_AF-A0A0B4D6L7-F1
#
_entry.id   AF-A0A0B4D6L7-F1
#
_cell.length_a   1.000
_cell.length_b   1.000
_cell.length_c   1.000
_cell.angle_alpha   90.00
_cell.angle_beta   90.00
_cell.angle_gamma   90.00
#
_symmetry.space_group_name_H-M   'P 1'
#
loop_
_entity.id
_entity.type
_entity.pdbx_description
1 polymer ?
#
loop_
_entity_poly.entity_id
_entity_poly.type
_entity_poly.pdbx_seq_one_letter_code
_entity_poly.pdbx_strand_id
1 'polypeptide(L)' 'MGRLLERLKAGSTAYNVEPTGEGGFILVRRDEHAEEFTELVRDLINRPTDEFVILPTTDGHMGYVRAVILPL' A
#
# COMPACT_ATOMS: atom_id res chain seq x y z
N MET A 1 11.03 -4.22 -13.68
CA MET A 1 9.70 -3.63 -13.45
C MET A 1 8.87 -4.54 -12.54
N GLY A 2 8.42 -4.05 -11.39
CA GLY A 2 7.13 -4.47 -10.84
C GLY A 2 7.00 -5.66 -9.86
N ARG A 3 8.04 -6.40 -9.42
CA ARG A 3 7.82 -7.53 -8.47
C ARG A 3 7.10 -7.14 -7.18
N LEU A 4 7.31 -5.92 -6.70
CA LEU A 4 6.65 -5.38 -5.53
C LEU A 4 5.16 -5.15 -5.81
N LEU A 5 4.87 -4.46 -6.92
CA LEU A 5 3.52 -4.24 -7.44
C LEU A 5 2.76 -5.54 -7.67
N GLU A 6 3.41 -6.53 -8.30
CA GLU A 6 2.82 -7.84 -8.52
C GLU A 6 2.61 -8.61 -7.21
N ARG A 7 3.51 -8.52 -6.23
CA ARG A 7 3.27 -9.08 -4.88
C ARG A 7 2.16 -8.36 -4.14
N LEU A 8 2.08 -7.04 -4.27
CA LEU A 8 1.02 -6.27 -3.63
C LEU A 8 -0.33 -6.63 -4.24
N LYS A 9 -0.40 -6.65 -5.57
CA LYS A 9 -1.58 -6.96 -6.39
C LYS A 9 -1.97 -8.44 -6.34
N ALA A 10 -1.04 -9.35 -6.02
CA ALA A 10 -1.35 -10.75 -5.74
C ALA A 10 -2.29 -10.92 -4.54
N GLY A 11 -2.46 -9.87 -3.74
CA GLY A 11 -3.33 -9.87 -2.57
C GLY A 11 -2.63 -10.50 -1.38
N SER A 12 -2.57 -9.78 -0.28
CA SER A 12 -2.16 -10.33 1.01
C SER A 12 -3.37 -10.41 1.91
N THR A 13 -3.34 -11.31 2.89
CA THR A 13 -4.37 -11.38 3.93
C THR A 13 -4.45 -10.09 4.74
N ALA A 14 -3.40 -9.25 4.71
CA ALA A 14 -3.33 -8.01 5.46
C ALA A 14 -4.07 -6.80 4.84
N TYR A 15 -4.41 -6.83 3.56
CA TYR A 15 -5.03 -5.68 2.88
C TYR A 15 -5.81 -6.08 1.64
N ASN A 16 -6.81 -5.28 1.30
CA ASN A 16 -7.45 -5.32 -0.01
C ASN A 16 -6.74 -4.40 -0.99
N VAL A 17 -6.73 -4.78 -2.26
CA VAL A 17 -6.23 -3.94 -3.35
C VAL A 17 -7.42 -3.47 -4.16
N GLU A 18 -7.61 -2.16 -4.23
CA GLU A 18 -8.62 -1.53 -5.07
C GLU A 18 -7.92 -0.82 -6.23
N PRO A 19 -8.25 -1.11 -7.49
CA PRO A 19 -7.70 -0.37 -8.62
C PRO A 19 -8.21 1.07 -8.58
N THR A 20 -7.32 2.05 -8.79
CA THR A 20 -7.78 3.39 -9.20
C THR A 20 -7.82 3.44 -10.72
N GLY A 21 -8.84 4.11 -11.27
CA GLY A 21 -9.07 4.21 -12.71
C GLY A 21 -7.92 4.82 -13.50
N GLU A 22 -6.95 5.48 -12.84
CA GLU A 22 -5.78 6.10 -13.45
C GLU A 22 -4.54 5.18 -13.51
N GLY A 23 -4.71 3.86 -13.37
CA GLY A 23 -3.61 2.89 -13.46
C GLY A 23 -2.79 2.73 -12.17
N GLY A 24 -3.15 3.45 -11.11
CA GLY A 24 -2.69 3.18 -9.75
C GLY A 24 -3.58 2.16 -9.03
N PHE A 25 -3.31 1.97 -7.74
CA PHE A 25 -4.14 1.14 -6.86
C PHE A 25 -4.04 1.64 -5.41
N ILE A 26 -5.04 1.29 -4.64
CA ILE A 26 -5.18 1.66 -3.23
C ILE A 26 -5.08 0.36 -2.45
N LEU A 27 -4.18 0.32 -1.48
CA LEU A 27 -4.15 -0.73 -0.48
C LEU A 27 -5.03 -0.27 0.68
N VAL A 28 -6.04 -1.05 1.03
CA VAL A 28 -6.94 -0.80 2.15
C VAL A 28 -6.64 -1.82 3.23
N ARG A 29 -6.30 -1.35 4.44
CA ARG A 29 -6.02 -2.20 5.59
C ARG A 29 -7.19 -3.13 5.89
N ARG A 30 -6.91 -4.39 6.24
CA ARG A 30 -7.87 -5.24 6.96
C ARG A 30 -7.63 -5.16 8.46
N ASP A 31 -8.68 -4.94 9.24
CA ASP A 31 -8.56 -4.74 10.69
C ASP A 31 -7.97 -5.94 11.43
N GLU A 32 -8.15 -7.15 10.91
CA GLU A 32 -7.55 -8.39 11.45
C GLU A 32 -6.01 -8.39 11.39
N HIS A 33 -5.40 -7.52 10.58
CA HIS A 33 -3.96 -7.51 10.28
C HIS A 33 -3.39 -6.08 10.24
N ALA A 34 -3.88 -5.20 11.13
CA ALA A 34 -3.53 -3.79 11.13
C ALA A 34 -2.03 -3.49 11.34
N GLU A 35 -1.35 -4.29 12.16
CA GLU A 35 0.09 -4.18 12.43
C GLU A 35 0.92 -4.56 11.20
N GLU A 36 0.60 -5.70 10.58
CA GLU A 36 1.30 -6.20 9.38
C GLU A 36 1.16 -5.22 8.20
N PHE A 37 -0.03 -4.63 8.04
CA PHE A 37 -0.24 -3.57 7.05
C PHE A 37 0.62 -2.33 7.34
N THR A 38 0.74 -1.95 8.62
CA THR A 38 1.50 -0.76 9.01
C THR A 38 2.99 -0.94 8.73
N GLU A 39 3.55 -2.11 9.04
CA GLU A 39 4.94 -2.43 8.72
C GLU A 39 5.19 -2.45 7.21
N LEU A 40 4.27 -3.02 6.44
CA LEU A 40 4.36 -3.07 4.98
C LEU A 40 4.35 -1.67 4.38
N VAL A 41 3.42 -0.81 4.76
CA VAL A 41 3.37 0.57 4.26
C VAL A 41 4.63 1.34 4.66
N ARG A 42 5.15 1.13 5.88
CA ARG A 42 6.40 1.74 6.34
C ARG A 42 7.63 1.28 5.55
N ASP A 43 7.69 0.01 5.17
CA ASP A 43 8.72 -0.53 4.29
C ASP A 43 8.60 0.03 2.87
N LEU A 44 7.37 0.15 2.35
CA LEU A 44 7.10 0.74 1.05
C LEU A 44 7.58 2.19 0.97
N ILE A 45 7.29 3.03 1.98
CA ILE A 45 7.71 4.44 2.00
C ILE A 45 9.23 4.57 2.19
N ASN A 46 9.88 3.62 2.89
CA ASN A 46 11.34 3.62 3.05
C ASN A 46 12.10 3.18 1.80
N ARG A 47 11.44 2.52 0.84
CA ARG A 47 12.10 2.15 -0.41
C ARG A 47 12.11 3.34 -1.36
N PRO A 48 13.27 3.68 -1.94
CA PRO A 48 13.32 4.67 -3.01
C PRO A 48 12.65 4.07 -4.24
N THR A 49 11.48 4.61 -4.60
CA THR A 49 10.71 4.16 -5.77
C THR A 49 10.58 5.33 -6.74
N ASP A 50 11.40 5.31 -7.80
CA ASP A 50 11.41 6.35 -8.84
C ASP A 50 10.28 6.14 -9.86
N GLU A 51 9.68 4.95 -9.90
CA GLU A 51 8.64 4.56 -10.85
C GLU A 51 7.21 4.79 -10.31
N PHE A 52 7.04 5.07 -9.01
CA PHE A 52 5.73 5.20 -8.37
C PHE A 52 5.79 6.00 -7.07
N VAL A 53 4.73 6.76 -6.82
CA VAL A 53 4.52 7.54 -5.58
C VAL A 53 3.58 6.77 -4.66
N ILE A 54 3.95 6.69 -3.39
CA ILE A 54 3.16 6.05 -2.33
C ILE A 54 2.67 7.13 -1.36
N LEU A 55 1.35 7.24 -1.22
CA LEU A 55 0.64 8.20 -0.37
C LEU A 55 -0.08 7.43 0.74
N PRO A 56 0.59 7.20 1.88
CA PRO A 56 -0.04 6.58 3.03
C PRO A 56 -1.05 7.54 3.70
N THR A 57 -2.19 7.02 4.13
CA THR A 57 -3.14 7.71 4.99
C THR A 57 -3.12 7.06 6.37
N THR A 58 -2.88 7.88 7.39
CA THR A 58 -2.90 7.45 8.79
C THR A 58 -4.32 7.54 9.36
N ASP A 59 -4.64 6.69 10.33
CA ASP A 59 -5.92 6.77 11.07
C ASP A 59 -5.92 7.84 12.18
N GLY A 60 -4.83 8.59 12.34
CA GLY A 60 -4.65 9.54 13.44
C GLY A 60 -4.22 8.93 14.77
N HIS A 61 -4.12 7.60 14.88
CA HIS A 61 -3.58 6.91 16.06
C HIS A 61 -2.10 6.52 15.89
N MET A 62 -1.81 5.31 15.39
CA MET A 62 -0.44 4.76 15.29
C MET A 62 -0.22 3.87 14.06
N GLY A 63 -1.19 3.84 13.13
CA GLY A 63 -1.16 2.93 11.98
C GLY A 63 -1.65 3.60 10.71
N TYR A 64 -1.37 2.93 9.59
CA TYR A 64 -1.88 3.32 8.28
C TYR A 64 -3.22 2.61 8.04
N VAL A 65 -4.20 3.31 7.46
CA VAL A 65 -5.52 2.74 7.09
C VAL A 65 -5.62 2.45 5.61
N ARG A 66 -4.94 3.26 4.80
CA ARG A 66 -4.86 3.06 3.36
C ARG A 66 -3.54 3.58 2.84
N ALA A 67 -3.08 3.05 1.72
CA ALA A 67 -1.96 3.58 0.98
C ALA A 67 -2.36 3.67 -0.49
N VAL A 68 -2.26 4.86 -1.07
CA VAL A 68 -2.50 5.07 -2.50
C VAL A 68 -1.17 4.96 -3.22
N ILE A 69 -1.08 4.11 -4.25
CA ILE A 69 0.10 3.98 -5.08
C ILE A 69 -0.28 4.44 -6.48
N LEU A 70 0.43 5.46 -6.97
CA LEU A 70 0.27 6.02 -8.29
C LEU A 70 1.55 5.80 -9.10
N PRO A 71 1.46 5.32 -10.35
CA PRO A 71 2.60 5.35 -11.25
C PRO A 71 2.96 6.81 -11.58
N LEU A 72 4.27 7.10 -11.70
CA LEU A 72 4.78 8.40 -12.18
C LEU A 72 4.91 8.44 -13.71
#